data_AF-A0A820TRP7-F1
#
_entry.id   AF-A0A820TRP7-F1
#
_cell.length_a   1.000
_cell.length_b   1.000
_cell.length_c   1.000
_cell.angle_alpha   90.00
_cell.angle_beta   90.00
_cell.angle_gamma   90.00
#
_symmetry.space_group_name_H-M   'P 1'
#
loop_
_entity.id
_entity.type
_entity.pdbx_description
1 polymer ?
#
loop_
_entity_poly.entity_id
_entity_poly.type
_entity_poly.pdbx_seq_one_letter_code
_entity_poly.pdbx_strand_id
1 'polypeptide(L)' 'MHRPSVARRSSISMTVIDYPWTKTKEDVAAFYNVEETKGLSEERVKRDLERYGPN' A
#
# COMPACT_ATOMS: atom_id res chain seq x y z
N MET A 1 44.72 28.96 -11.06
CA MET A 1 43.25 29.03 -11.15
C MET A 1 42.67 27.70 -10.69
N HIS A 2 42.03 27.66 -9.52
CA HIS A 2 41.47 26.44 -8.91
C HIS A 2 40.08 26.15 -9.50
N ARG A 3 39.83 24.94 -10.02
CA ARG A 3 38.49 24.51 -10.46
C ARG A 3 37.72 23.93 -9.27
N PRO A 4 36.49 24.37 -8.98
CA PRO A 4 35.70 23.74 -7.93
C PRO A 4 35.21 22.37 -8.43
N SER A 5 35.47 21.33 -7.63
CA SER A 5 34.94 19.99 -7.85
C SER A 5 33.43 20.03 -7.59
N VAL A 6 32.63 19.75 -8.63
CA VAL A 6 31.19 19.60 -8.49
C VAL A 6 30.93 18.24 -7.84
N ALA A 7 30.70 18.23 -6.53
CA ALA A 7 30.22 17.05 -5.83
C ALA A 7 28.85 16.67 -6.41
N ARG A 8 28.81 15.57 -7.17
CA ARG A 8 27.59 14.96 -7.68
C ARG A 8 26.77 14.50 -6.47
N ARG A 9 25.81 15.31 -6.04
CA ARG A 9 24.80 14.91 -5.06
C ARG A 9 23.92 13.88 -5.76
N SER A 10 24.20 12.60 -5.54
CA SER A 10 23.33 11.53 -5.98
C SER A 10 22.02 11.69 -5.20
N SER A 11 21.00 12.25 -5.85
CA SER A 11 19.64 12.30 -5.31
C SER A 11 19.17 10.86 -5.22
N ILE A 12 19.27 10.28 -4.03
CA ILE A 12 18.64 9.00 -3.73
C ILE A 12 17.14 9.24 -3.92
N SER A 13 16.59 8.84 -5.05
CA SER A 13 15.15 8.68 -5.20
C SER A 13 14.79 7.58 -4.22
N MET A 14 14.15 7.95 -3.12
CA MET A 14 13.60 6.97 -2.19
C MET A 14 12.50 6.24 -2.96
N THR A 15 12.85 5.11 -3.58
CA THR A 15 11.88 4.20 -4.19
C THR A 15 10.98 3.75 -3.04
N VAL A 16 9.78 4.32 -2.97
CA VAL A 16 8.75 3.84 -2.06
C VAL A 16 8.38 2.46 -2.58
N ILE A 17 8.89 1.42 -1.92
CA ILE A 17 8.56 0.06 -2.30
C ILE A 17 7.18 -0.24 -1.73
N ASP A 18 6.21 -0.44 -2.61
CA ASP A 18 4.82 -0.63 -2.21
C ASP A 18 4.56 -2.06 -1.76
N TYR A 19 5.01 -2.39 -0.56
CA TYR A 19 4.80 -3.71 -0.01
C TYR A 19 3.41 -3.81 0.66
N PRO A 20 2.69 -4.94 0.51
CA PRO A 20 1.39 -5.12 1.15
C PRO A 20 1.44 -5.00 2.68
N TRP A 21 2.53 -5.45 3.30
CA TRP A 21 2.72 -5.39 4.76
C TRP A 21 3.15 -4.01 5.29
N THR A 22 3.46 -3.05 4.40
CA THR A 22 3.78 -1.67 4.79
C THR A 22 2.55 -0.75 4.76
N LYS A 23 1.38 -1.25 4.36
CA LYS A 23 0.12 -0.50 4.37
C LYS A 23 -0.36 -0.25 5.80
N THR A 24 -0.91 0.93 6.03
CA THR A 24 -1.53 1.25 7.33
C THR A 24 -2.87 0.51 7.49
N LYS A 25 -3.41 0.50 8.71
CA LYS A 25 -4.74 -0.07 8.95
C LYS A 25 -5.80 0.68 8.15
N GLU A 26 -5.66 1.99 8.05
CA GLU A 26 -6.57 2.88 7.32
C GLU A 26 -6.53 2.60 5.82
N ASP A 27 -5.34 2.40 5.25
CA ASP A 27 -5.17 2.04 3.83
C ASP A 27 -5.84 0.71 3.50
N VAL A 28 -5.68 -0.29 4.38
CA VAL A 28 -6.28 -1.62 4.20
C VAL A 28 -7.81 -1.54 4.35
N ALA A 29 -8.30 -0.82 5.35
CA ALA A 29 -9.74 -0.63 5.55
C ALA A 29 -10.40 0.08 4.36
N ALA A 30 -9.73 1.11 3.81
CA ALA A 30 -10.17 1.81 2.60
C ALA A 30 -10.15 0.90 1.37
N PHE A 31 -9.12 0.07 1.20
CA PHE A 31 -9.03 -0.87 0.07
C PHE A 31 -10.18 -1.88 0.07
N TYR A 32 -10.50 -2.44 1.24
CA TYR A 32 -11.63 -3.37 1.39
C TYR A 32 -12.99 -2.67 1.53
N ASN A 33 -12.99 -1.33 1.65
CA ASN A 33 -14.17 -0.52 1.93
C ASN A 33 -14.98 -1.08 3.10
N VAL A 34 -14.29 -1.33 4.22
CA VAL A 34 -14.83 -1.97 5.41
C VAL A 34 -14.75 -1.03 6.62
N GLU A 35 -15.84 -0.95 7.38
CA GLU A 35 -15.84 -0.29 8.68
C GLU A 35 -15.37 -1.29 9.73
N GLU A 36 -14.30 -0.95 10.47
CA GLU A 36 -13.63 -1.87 11.41
C GLU A 36 -14.59 -2.49 12.43
N THR A 37 -15.60 -1.73 12.86
CA THR A 37 -16.57 -2.14 13.88
C THR A 37 -17.73 -2.97 13.33
N LYS A 38 -17.99 -2.92 12.02
CA LYS A 38 -19.14 -3.60 11.39
C LYS A 38 -18.74 -4.80 10.55
N GLY A 39 -17.50 -4.85 10.07
CA GLY A 39 -17.03 -5.90 9.17
C GLY A 39 -17.63 -5.80 7.77
N LEU A 40 -17.49 -6.88 6.98
CA LEU A 40 -17.96 -6.94 5.60
C LEU A 40 -19.47 -7.21 5.54
N SER A 41 -20.14 -6.63 4.54
CA SER A 41 -21.54 -6.98 4.24
C SER A 41 -21.65 -8.40 3.66
N GLU A 42 -22.81 -9.03 3.80
CA GLU A 42 -23.07 -10.38 3.27
C GLU A 42 -22.84 -10.45 1.75
N GLU A 43 -23.25 -9.41 1.01
CA GLU A 43 -23.02 -9.33 -0.44
C GLU A 43 -21.54 -9.26 -0.78
N ARG A 44 -20.74 -8.59 0.05
CA ARG A 44 -19.30 -8.52 -0.13
C ARG A 44 -18.64 -9.87 0.17
N VAL A 45 -19.05 -10.54 1.25
CA VAL A 45 -18.58 -11.89 1.58
C VAL A 45 -18.84 -12.85 0.44
N LYS A 46 -20.05 -12.84 -0.14
CA LYS A 46 -20.39 -13.70 -1.29
C LYS A 46 -19.47 -13.45 -2.50
N ARG A 47 -19.27 -12.18 -2.88
CA ARG A 47 -18.38 -11.83 -4.00
C ARG A 47 -16.93 -12.22 -3.74
N ASP A 48 -16.46 -12.05 -2.52
CA ASP A 48 -15.06 -12.35 -2.17
C ASP A 48 -14.84 -13.88 -2.14
N LEU A 49 -15.81 -14.68 -1.66
CA LEU A 49 -15.78 -16.14 -1.76
C LEU A 49 -15.79 -16.63 -3.21
N GLU A 50 -16.60 -16.02 -4.09
CA GLU A 50 -16.62 -16.35 -5.51
C GLU A 50 -15.29 -15.99 -6.22
N ARG A 51 -14.65 -14.89 -5.80
CA ARG A 51 -13.42 -14.38 -6.41
C ARG A 51 -12.17 -15.10 -5.95
N TYR A 52 -12.04 -15.36 -4.64
CA TYR A 52 -10.82 -15.89 -4.03
C TYR A 52 -10.92 -17.38 -3.69
N GLY A 53 -12.14 -17.93 -3.66
CA GLY A 53 -12.39 -19.32 -3.26
C GLY A 53 -12.48 -19.50 -1.74
N PRO A 54 -12.65 -20.75 -1.29
CA PRO A 54 -12.56 -21.07 0.13
C PRO A 54 -11.15 -20.75 0.65
N ASN A 55 -11.09 -20.21 1.86
CA ASN A 55 -9.85 -19.84 2.53
C ASN A 55 -8.99 -21.07 2.88
#